data_AF-A0A8T3LZG4-F1
#
_entry.id   AF-A0A8T3LZG4-F1
#
_cell.length_a   1.000
_cell.length_b   1.000
_cell.length_c   1.000
_cell.angle_alpha   90.00
_cell.angle_beta   90.00
_cell.angle_gamma   90.00
#
_symmetry.space_group_name_H-M   'P 1'
#
loop_
_entity.id
_entity.type
_entity.pdbx_description
1 polymer ?
#
loop_
_entity_poly.entity_id
_entity_poly.type
_entity_poly.pdbx_seq_one_letter_code
_entity_poly.pdbx_strand_id
1 'polypeptide(L)'
;MEAHLEGESVPSERVVGEDESILVARHSNLPTLMRHGHVSQEERSRLLVFTTVRNPFDHVVSTYFKRRAIVDGRLARPNAILTTRRVESLEESVKQTFEQWILQRWRRPGPLGRFRGPVSWRYGHTKDVDQVLRFEQLQVDFDALLARVGYQGTIELGLVNTTPGREPDYRRYYTARAQRHVEQAWRAELDRYGYGF
;
A
#
# COMPACT_ATOMS: atom_id res chain seq x y z
N MET A 1 23.74 -10.31 19.16
CA MET A 1 24.44 -10.09 17.88
C MET A 1 23.39 -9.52 16.94
N GLU A 2 23.42 -8.21 16.68
CA GLU A 2 22.49 -7.60 15.71
C GLU A 2 22.72 -8.23 14.35
N ALA A 3 21.66 -8.70 13.72
CA ALA A 3 21.76 -9.32 12.42
C ALA A 3 21.86 -8.25 11.34
N HIS A 4 23.00 -8.23 10.65
CA HIS A 4 23.16 -7.41 9.46
C HIS A 4 22.63 -8.20 8.27
N LEU A 5 21.46 -7.82 7.75
CA LEU A 5 20.94 -8.37 6.50
C LEU A 5 21.55 -7.59 5.32
N GLU A 6 22.29 -8.27 4.45
CA GLU A 6 22.82 -7.70 3.21
C GLU A 6 21.74 -7.75 2.12
N GLY A 7 20.83 -6.77 2.16
CA GLY A 7 19.77 -6.62 1.16
C GLY A 7 20.17 -5.68 0.02
N GLU A 8 19.92 -6.09 -1.21
CA GLU A 8 20.11 -5.25 -2.40
C GLU A 8 18.77 -4.74 -2.96
N SER A 9 18.78 -3.52 -3.48
CA SER A 9 17.61 -2.96 -4.18
C SER A 9 17.60 -3.40 -5.63
N VAL A 10 16.45 -3.89 -6.10
CA VAL A 10 16.24 -4.33 -7.48
C VAL A 10 15.04 -3.59 -8.10
N PRO A 11 15.23 -2.77 -9.15
CA PRO A 11 16.52 -2.33 -9.70
C PRO A 11 17.27 -1.40 -8.73
N SER A 12 18.60 -1.36 -8.82
CA SER A 12 19.46 -0.49 -8.00
C SER A 12 19.29 0.99 -8.35
N GLU A 13 18.92 1.28 -9.59
CA GLU A 13 18.65 2.62 -10.09
C GLU A 13 17.29 2.71 -10.81
N ARG A 14 16.89 3.93 -11.15
CA ARG A 14 15.67 4.15 -11.93
C ARG A 14 15.91 3.73 -13.38
N VAL A 15 15.08 2.81 -13.87
CA VAL A 15 15.12 2.33 -15.25
C VAL A 15 13.83 2.71 -15.96
N VAL A 16 13.94 3.11 -17.22
CA VAL A 16 12.79 3.32 -18.11
C VAL A 16 12.81 2.19 -19.13
N GLY A 17 11.79 1.33 -19.09
CA GLY A 17 11.62 0.25 -20.04
C GLY A 17 11.23 0.76 -21.43
N GLU A 18 11.44 -0.08 -22.44
CA GLU A 18 11.07 0.22 -23.83
C GLU A 18 9.55 0.43 -24.03
N ASP A 19 8.74 -0.12 -23.13
CA ASP A 19 7.28 0.06 -23.06
C ASP A 19 6.86 1.30 -22.24
N GLU A 20 7.78 2.23 -22.02
CA GLU A 20 7.64 3.42 -21.16
C GLU A 20 7.38 3.09 -19.67
N SER A 21 7.50 1.84 -19.25
CA SER A 21 7.40 1.49 -17.83
C SER A 21 8.54 2.12 -17.04
N ILE A 22 8.25 2.58 -15.82
CA ILE A 22 9.25 3.14 -14.92
C ILE A 22 9.48 2.13 -13.81
N LEU A 23 10.68 1.56 -13.77
CA LEU A 23 11.13 0.67 -12.73
C LEU A 23 12.02 1.44 -11.77
N VAL A 24 11.78 1.24 -10.49
CA VAL A 24 12.47 1.89 -9.39
C VAL A 24 12.56 0.91 -8.23
N ALA A 25 13.61 1.02 -7.40
CA ALA A 25 13.79 0.18 -6.21
C ALA A 25 12.53 0.08 -5.34
N ARG A 26 11.77 1.18 -5.25
CA ARG A 26 10.50 1.25 -4.51
C ARG A 26 9.34 1.25 -5.51
N HIS A 27 8.32 0.43 -5.28
CA HIS A 27 7.09 0.35 -6.10
C HIS A 27 7.17 -0.43 -7.41
N SER A 28 8.27 -1.14 -7.70
CA SER A 28 8.26 -2.21 -8.71
C SER A 28 7.53 -3.46 -8.18
N ASN A 29 6.97 -4.26 -9.07
CA ASN A 29 6.41 -5.58 -8.75
C ASN A 29 7.17 -6.68 -9.49
N LEU A 30 7.13 -7.90 -8.96
CA LEU A 30 7.88 -9.03 -9.52
C LEU A 30 7.59 -9.28 -11.00
N PRO A 31 6.33 -9.35 -11.48
CA PRO A 31 6.05 -9.50 -12.91
C PRO A 31 6.71 -8.45 -13.80
N THR A 32 6.75 -7.19 -13.35
CA THR A 32 7.45 -6.11 -14.06
C THR A 32 8.97 -6.34 -14.02
N LEU A 33 9.55 -6.65 -12.86
CA LEU A 33 11.00 -6.92 -12.75
C LEU A 33 11.44 -8.06 -13.69
N MET A 34 10.65 -9.14 -13.76
CA MET A 34 10.94 -10.28 -14.63
C MET A 34 10.80 -9.93 -16.11
N ARG A 35 9.76 -9.16 -16.48
CA ARG A 35 9.56 -8.72 -17.88
C ARG A 35 10.75 -7.91 -18.41
N HIS A 36 11.36 -7.09 -17.56
CA HIS A 36 12.50 -6.25 -17.92
C HIS A 36 13.85 -6.91 -17.63
N GLY A 37 13.88 -8.21 -17.31
CA GLY A 37 15.13 -8.96 -17.13
C GLY A 37 15.92 -8.63 -15.86
N HIS A 38 15.32 -7.91 -14.90
CA HIS A 38 15.95 -7.65 -13.60
C HIS A 38 15.89 -8.84 -12.63
N VAL A 39 14.98 -9.78 -12.89
CA VAL A 39 14.90 -11.06 -12.19
C VAL A 39 14.62 -12.14 -13.24
N SER A 40 15.56 -13.04 -13.45
CA SER A 40 15.38 -14.19 -14.33
C SER A 40 14.42 -15.22 -13.72
N GLN A 41 13.89 -16.11 -14.56
CA GLN A 41 13.06 -17.23 -14.10
C GLN A 41 13.85 -18.17 -13.17
N GLU A 42 15.16 -18.35 -13.44
CA GLU A 42 16.04 -19.16 -12.62
C GLU A 42 16.23 -18.53 -11.22
N GLU A 43 16.52 -17.23 -11.14
CA GLU A 43 16.61 -16.52 -9.86
C GLU A 43 15.29 -16.58 -9.11
N ARG A 44 14.16 -16.28 -9.77
CA ARG A 44 12.83 -16.35 -9.15
C ARG A 44 12.57 -17.72 -8.49
N SER A 45 13.02 -18.81 -9.11
CA SER A 45 12.83 -20.18 -8.58
C SER A 45 13.60 -20.46 -7.30
N ARG A 46 14.65 -19.67 -7.03
CA ARG A 46 15.51 -19.79 -5.84
C ARG A 46 15.15 -18.80 -4.73
N LEU A 47 14.24 -17.87 -5.00
CA LEU A 47 13.86 -16.82 -4.07
C LEU A 47 12.51 -17.12 -3.41
N LEU A 48 12.43 -16.81 -2.11
CA LEU A 48 11.14 -16.65 -1.43
C LEU A 48 10.67 -15.20 -1.62
N VAL A 49 9.59 -15.01 -2.35
CA VAL A 49 9.04 -13.67 -2.65
C VAL A 49 7.84 -13.40 -1.76
N PHE A 50 7.86 -12.29 -1.05
CA PHE A 50 6.74 -11.88 -0.21
C PHE A 50 6.35 -10.42 -0.42
N THR A 51 5.14 -10.06 0.00
CA THR A 51 4.64 -8.68 -0.03
C THR A 51 3.73 -8.40 1.17
N THR A 52 3.27 -7.17 1.31
CA THR A 52 2.35 -6.77 2.38
C THR A 52 1.02 -6.26 1.84
N VAL A 53 -0.06 -6.68 2.49
CA VAL A 53 -1.39 -6.09 2.36
C VAL A 53 -1.78 -5.41 3.66
N ARG A 54 -2.75 -4.50 3.57
CA ARG A 54 -3.27 -3.76 4.71
C ARG A 54 -4.77 -3.77 4.63
N ASN A 55 -5.42 -3.86 5.79
CA ASN A 55 -6.85 -3.73 5.94
C ASN A 55 -7.34 -2.48 5.18
N PRO A 56 -8.24 -2.64 4.19
CA PRO A 56 -8.78 -1.53 3.43
C PRO A 56 -9.38 -0.41 4.29
N PHE A 57 -10.09 -0.76 5.36
CA PHE A 57 -10.73 0.24 6.24
C PHE A 57 -9.70 1.12 6.96
N ASP A 58 -8.65 0.51 7.50
CA ASP A 58 -7.54 1.21 8.16
C ASP A 58 -6.69 2.01 7.16
N HIS A 59 -6.47 1.45 5.96
CA HIS A 59 -5.76 2.13 4.89
C HIS A 59 -6.46 3.43 4.45
N VAL A 60 -7.78 3.40 4.35
CA VAL A 60 -8.60 4.55 3.96
C VAL A 60 -8.52 5.66 5.02
N VAL A 61 -8.68 5.33 6.29
CA VAL A 61 -8.54 6.30 7.41
C VAL A 61 -7.13 6.88 7.44
N SER A 62 -6.11 6.04 7.30
CA SER A 62 -4.72 6.50 7.26
C SER A 62 -4.45 7.42 6.07
N THR A 63 -5.06 7.15 4.92
CA THR A 63 -4.96 8.03 3.74
C THR A 63 -5.58 9.40 4.01
N TYR A 64 -6.74 9.43 4.66
CA TYR A 64 -7.40 10.68 5.05
C TYR A 64 -6.51 11.51 5.97
N PHE A 65 -6.00 10.94 7.06
CA PHE A 65 -5.14 11.66 8.00
C PHE A 65 -3.78 12.04 7.42
N LYS A 66 -3.19 11.20 6.57
CA LYS A 66 -1.94 11.53 5.87
C LYS A 66 -2.09 12.78 5.02
N ARG A 67 -3.23 12.95 4.34
CA ARG A 67 -3.51 14.16 3.55
C ARG A 67 -3.60 15.40 4.43
N ARG A 68 -4.32 15.31 5.56
CA ARG A 68 -4.41 16.42 6.53
C ARG A 68 -3.05 16.78 7.10
N ALA A 69 -2.27 15.78 7.50
CA ALA A 69 -0.92 16.00 8.02
C ALA A 69 0.02 16.67 7.00
N ILE A 70 -0.12 16.37 5.70
CA ILE A 70 0.63 17.04 4.64
C ILE A 70 0.21 18.51 4.49
N VAL A 71 -1.09 18.80 4.56
CA VAL A 71 -1.60 20.18 4.45
C VAL A 71 -1.24 21.01 5.68
N ASP A 72 -1.33 20.41 6.87
CA ASP A 72 -0.97 21.01 8.16
C ASP A 72 0.57 21.14 8.34
N GLY A 73 1.38 20.71 7.38
CA GLY A 73 2.85 20.78 7.44
C GLY A 73 3.52 19.77 8.36
N ARG A 74 2.76 18.86 9.00
CA ARG A 74 3.30 17.80 9.89
C ARG A 74 3.98 16.67 9.12
N LEU A 75 3.72 16.53 7.83
CA LEU A 75 4.42 15.62 6.94
C LEU A 75 4.92 16.37 5.72
N ALA A 76 6.14 16.07 5.30
CA ALA A 76 6.69 16.60 4.05
C ALA A 76 5.79 16.23 2.87
N ARG A 77 5.57 17.19 1.97
CA ARG A 77 4.94 16.93 0.69
C ARG A 77 5.85 15.98 -0.10
N PRO A 78 5.36 14.83 -0.60
CA PRO A 78 6.19 13.97 -1.43
C PRO A 78 6.69 14.76 -2.65
N ASN A 79 7.98 14.67 -2.97
CA ASN A 79 8.63 15.32 -4.12
C ASN A 79 8.05 14.91 -5.50
N ALA A 80 7.04 14.03 -5.54
CA ALA A 80 6.38 13.59 -6.76
C ALA A 80 5.44 14.68 -7.29
N ILE A 81 5.94 15.53 -8.20
CA ILE A 81 5.23 16.44 -9.12
C ILE A 81 3.75 16.58 -8.74
N LEU A 82 3.49 17.44 -7.75
CA LEU A 82 2.13 17.79 -7.37
C LEU A 82 1.61 18.73 -8.45
N THR A 83 0.90 18.19 -9.43
CA THR A 83 0.05 18.98 -10.33
C THR A 83 -0.88 19.87 -9.49
N THR A 84 -1.24 21.07 -9.94
CA THR A 84 -2.16 22.00 -9.23
C THR A 84 -3.42 21.29 -8.70
N ARG A 85 -4.01 20.41 -9.51
CA ARG A 85 -5.18 19.59 -9.16
C ARG A 85 -4.97 18.64 -7.97
N ARG A 86 -3.75 18.18 -7.71
CA ARG A 86 -3.40 17.36 -6.54
C ARG A 86 -3.35 18.21 -5.28
N VAL A 87 -2.89 19.46 -5.38
CA VAL A 87 -2.86 20.42 -4.26
C VAL A 87 -4.27 20.82 -3.87
N GLU A 88 -5.12 21.20 -4.83
CA GLU A 88 -6.54 21.49 -4.59
C GLU A 88 -7.28 20.30 -3.95
N SER A 89 -7.02 19.08 -4.42
CA SER A 89 -7.58 17.86 -3.82
C SER A 89 -7.09 17.59 -2.40
N LEU A 90 -5.90 18.06 -2.02
CA LEU A 90 -5.37 17.96 -0.66
C LEU A 90 -6.04 18.99 0.25
N GLU A 91 -6.12 20.24 -0.18
CA GLU A 91 -6.75 21.33 0.58
C GLU A 91 -8.25 21.09 0.76
N GLU A 92 -8.94 20.56 -0.24
CA GLU A 92 -10.36 20.23 -0.12
C GLU A 92 -10.57 19.08 0.89
N SER A 93 -9.64 18.15 0.99
CA SER A 93 -9.76 17.02 1.93
C SER A 93 -9.67 17.42 3.40
N VAL A 94 -9.07 18.58 3.72
CA VAL A 94 -8.99 19.04 5.13
C VAL A 94 -10.25 19.77 5.58
N LYS A 95 -11.06 20.27 4.65
CA LYS A 95 -12.33 20.97 4.91
C LYS A 95 -13.49 20.02 5.19
N GLN A 96 -13.31 18.74 4.88
CA GLN A 96 -14.36 17.72 4.93
C GLN A 96 -14.21 16.85 6.18
N THR A 97 -15.33 16.36 6.72
CA THR A 97 -15.33 15.22 7.64
C THR A 97 -14.89 13.95 6.91
N PHE A 98 -14.49 12.91 7.65
CA PHE A 98 -14.10 11.64 7.06
C PHE A 98 -15.21 11.04 6.17
N GLU A 99 -16.47 11.07 6.63
CA GLU A 99 -17.60 10.56 5.86
C GLU A 99 -17.82 11.36 4.57
N GLN A 100 -17.79 12.70 4.63
CA GLN A 100 -17.92 13.54 3.44
C GLN A 100 -16.79 13.27 2.44
N TRP A 101 -15.56 13.15 2.93
CA TRP A 101 -14.39 12.87 2.11
C TRP A 101 -14.49 11.53 1.40
N ILE A 102 -14.85 10.47 2.13
CA ILE A 102 -14.86 9.12 1.54
C ILE A 102 -15.98 8.97 0.51
N LEU A 103 -17.16 9.54 0.77
CA LEU A 103 -18.29 9.52 -0.17
C LEU A 103 -18.02 10.31 -1.45
N GLN A 104 -17.15 11.32 -1.42
CA GLN A 104 -16.76 12.08 -2.60
C GLN A 104 -15.62 11.44 -3.39
N ARG A 105 -14.70 10.74 -2.72
CA ARG A 105 -13.45 10.26 -3.32
C ARG A 105 -13.65 9.24 -4.44
N TRP A 106 -14.71 8.43 -4.37
CA TRP A 106 -14.99 7.38 -5.36
C TRP A 106 -16.25 7.62 -6.19
N ARG A 107 -16.77 8.85 -6.17
CA ARG A 107 -17.97 9.27 -6.91
C ARG A 107 -17.82 9.40 -8.43
N ARG A 108 -16.63 9.14 -9.00
CA ARG A 108 -16.45 9.22 -10.46
C ARG A 108 -16.71 7.85 -11.10
N PRO A 109 -17.87 7.63 -11.74
CA PRO A 109 -18.07 6.44 -12.56
C PRO A 109 -17.02 6.42 -13.66
N GLY A 110 -16.47 5.23 -13.95
CA GLY A 110 -15.77 5.04 -15.22
C GLY A 110 -16.72 5.26 -16.41
N PRO A 111 -16.21 5.28 -17.65
CA PRO A 111 -17.03 5.44 -18.86
C PRO A 111 -18.18 4.41 -19.03
N LEU A 112 -18.25 3.39 -18.18
CA LEU A 112 -19.29 2.35 -18.15
C LEU A 112 -20.18 2.40 -16.89
N GLY A 113 -20.22 3.51 -16.13
CA GLY A 113 -21.06 3.62 -14.94
C GLY A 113 -20.62 2.77 -13.74
N ARG A 114 -19.60 1.91 -13.90
CA ARG A 114 -19.01 1.14 -12.80
C ARG A 114 -18.23 2.08 -11.89
N PHE A 115 -18.47 1.96 -10.58
CA PHE A 115 -17.56 2.47 -9.57
C PHE A 115 -16.18 1.88 -9.86
N ARG A 116 -15.25 2.73 -10.30
CA ARG A 116 -13.84 2.38 -10.18
C ARG A 116 -13.55 2.54 -8.70
N GLY A 117 -13.76 1.44 -7.96
CA GLY A 117 -13.07 1.23 -6.69
C GLY A 117 -11.59 1.58 -6.89
N PRO A 118 -10.86 1.95 -5.83
CA PRO A 118 -9.45 2.20 -5.97
C PRO A 118 -8.85 1.02 -6.72
N VAL A 119 -8.30 1.29 -7.92
CA VAL A 119 -7.51 0.27 -8.61
C VAL A 119 -6.44 -0.04 -7.59
N SER A 120 -6.50 -1.22 -6.99
CA SER A 120 -5.43 -1.61 -6.13
C SER A 120 -4.21 -1.65 -7.03
N TRP A 121 -3.37 -0.63 -6.87
CA TRP A 121 -2.01 -0.67 -7.37
C TRP A 121 -1.29 -1.93 -6.84
N ARG A 122 -1.88 -2.59 -5.83
CA ARG A 122 -1.43 -3.81 -5.17
C ARG A 122 -1.70 -5.12 -5.91
N TYR A 123 -2.63 -5.22 -6.87
CA TYR A 123 -2.83 -6.49 -7.58
C TYR A 123 -1.54 -6.96 -8.27
N GLY A 124 -0.81 -6.04 -8.91
CA GLY A 124 0.49 -6.34 -9.49
C GLY A 124 1.52 -6.78 -8.44
N HIS A 125 1.52 -6.14 -7.26
CA HIS A 125 2.45 -6.47 -6.17
C HIS A 125 2.18 -7.82 -5.48
N THR A 126 0.95 -8.34 -5.59
CA THR A 126 0.55 -9.63 -5.00
C THR A 126 0.54 -10.77 -6.02
N LYS A 127 0.94 -10.50 -7.26
CA LYS A 127 1.01 -11.51 -8.31
C LYS A 127 2.36 -12.23 -8.20
N ASP A 128 2.32 -13.56 -8.31
CA ASP A 128 3.49 -14.45 -8.32
C ASP A 128 4.34 -14.36 -7.03
N VAL A 129 3.74 -13.95 -5.92
CA VAL A 129 4.36 -13.94 -4.58
C VAL A 129 4.05 -15.24 -3.84
N ASP A 130 5.01 -15.74 -3.07
CA ASP A 130 4.89 -16.96 -2.28
C ASP A 130 4.18 -16.74 -0.93
N GLN A 131 4.21 -15.50 -0.43
CA GLN A 131 3.59 -15.14 0.85
C GLN A 131 3.10 -13.70 0.87
N VAL A 132 1.91 -13.49 1.44
CA VAL A 132 1.32 -12.17 1.67
C VAL A 132 1.22 -11.95 3.18
N LEU A 133 1.95 -10.96 3.69
CA LEU A 133 1.93 -10.57 5.10
C LEU A 133 0.86 -9.49 5.33
N ARG A 134 0.22 -9.51 6.49
CA ARG A 134 -0.78 -8.52 6.92
C ARG A 134 -0.10 -7.45 7.76
N PHE A 135 -0.30 -6.20 7.37
CA PHE A 135 0.29 -5.05 8.05
C PHE A 135 -0.11 -4.96 9.53
N GLU A 136 -1.32 -5.40 9.88
CA GLU A 136 -1.87 -5.35 11.24
C GLU A 136 -1.17 -6.31 12.23
N GLN A 137 -0.51 -7.34 11.70
CA GLN A 137 0.21 -8.36 12.47
C GLN A 137 1.61 -8.58 11.88
N LEU A 138 2.20 -7.52 11.33
CA LEU A 138 3.38 -7.61 10.47
C LEU A 138 4.57 -8.29 11.14
N GLN A 139 4.83 -8.01 12.43
CA GLN A 139 5.91 -8.66 13.17
C GLN A 139 5.70 -10.18 13.23
N VAL A 140 4.49 -10.63 13.60
CA VAL A 140 4.16 -12.06 13.69
C VAL A 140 4.32 -12.75 12.34
N ASP A 141 3.80 -12.14 11.28
CA ASP A 141 3.91 -12.69 9.93
C ASP A 141 5.37 -12.71 9.43
N PHE A 142 6.16 -11.71 9.81
CA PHE A 142 7.57 -11.61 9.45
C PHE A 142 8.44 -12.61 10.22
N ASP A 143 8.19 -12.83 11.50
CA ASP A 143 8.87 -13.86 12.29
C ASP A 143 8.61 -15.25 11.72
N ALA A 144 7.36 -15.53 11.31
CA ALA A 144 7.01 -16.78 10.64
C ALA A 144 7.72 -16.93 9.28
N LEU A 145 7.88 -15.83 8.53
CA LEU A 145 8.64 -15.81 7.28
C LEU A 145 10.13 -16.11 7.52
N LEU A 146 10.73 -15.50 8.54
CA LEU A 146 12.14 -15.73 8.91
C LEU A 146 12.40 -17.18 9.33
N ALA A 147 11.53 -17.74 10.16
CA ALA A 147 11.60 -19.15 10.54
C ALA A 147 11.51 -20.08 9.32
N ARG A 148 10.66 -19.76 8.34
CA ARG A 148 10.51 -20.53 7.11
C ARG A 148 11.77 -20.55 6.23
N VAL A 149 12.56 -19.48 6.22
CA VAL A 149 13.85 -19.43 5.51
C VAL A 149 15.02 -19.97 6.34
N GLY A 150 14.74 -20.55 7.52
CA GLY A 150 15.75 -21.14 8.40
C GLY A 150 16.53 -20.12 9.22
N TYR A 151 16.12 -18.84 9.22
CA TYR A 151 16.77 -17.80 10.00
C TYR A 151 16.45 -17.98 11.49
N GLN A 152 17.51 -18.11 12.31
CA GLN A 152 17.41 -18.45 13.74
C GLN A 152 17.43 -17.23 14.67
N GLY A 153 17.58 -16.02 14.13
CA GLY A 153 17.60 -14.78 14.91
C GLY A 153 16.23 -14.13 15.05
N THR A 154 16.21 -12.96 15.69
CA THR A 154 15.03 -12.09 15.76
C THR A 154 15.38 -10.75 15.13
N ILE A 155 14.47 -10.23 14.31
CA ILE A 155 14.58 -8.90 13.72
C ILE A 155 13.32 -8.14 14.11
N GLU A 156 13.48 -7.17 14.99
CA GLU A 156 12.39 -6.29 15.39
C GLU A 156 12.13 -5.26 14.28
N LEU A 157 10.90 -5.25 13.77
CA LEU A 157 10.49 -4.27 12.78
C LEU A 157 10.24 -2.92 13.44
N GLY A 158 11.00 -1.91 13.02
CA GLY A 158 10.80 -0.53 13.46
C GLY A 158 9.45 0.04 13.00
N LEU A 159 8.79 0.80 13.87
CA LEU A 159 7.58 1.54 13.52
C LEU A 159 7.95 2.84 12.78
N VAL A 160 7.93 2.79 11.45
CA VAL A 160 8.22 3.95 10.58
C VAL A 160 6.97 4.45 9.85
N ASN A 161 6.99 5.72 9.42
CA ASN A 161 5.91 6.35 8.65
C ASN A 161 4.54 6.38 9.34
N THR A 162 4.52 6.58 10.66
CA THR A 162 3.28 6.76 11.43
C THR A 162 2.49 7.96 10.92
N THR A 163 1.20 7.78 10.67
CA THR A 163 0.31 8.88 10.28
C THR A 163 -0.14 9.62 11.55
N PRO A 164 0.20 10.92 11.72
CA PRO A 164 -0.14 11.65 12.93
C PRO A 164 -1.62 12.07 12.94
N GLY A 165 -2.14 12.35 14.13
CA GLY A 165 -3.47 12.93 14.33
C GLY A 165 -4.65 11.97 14.16
N ARG A 166 -4.40 10.66 14.09
CA ARG A 166 -5.43 9.62 14.06
C ARG A 166 -5.44 8.80 15.36
N GLU A 167 -6.62 8.37 15.76
CA GLU A 167 -6.82 7.34 16.77
C GLU A 167 -6.31 5.98 16.26
N PRO A 168 -5.77 5.12 17.14
CA PRO A 168 -5.34 3.78 16.76
C PRO A 168 -6.49 2.93 16.20
N ASP A 169 -7.68 3.04 16.79
CA ASP A 169 -8.87 2.33 16.35
C ASP A 169 -9.58 3.09 15.21
N TYR A 170 -9.31 2.64 13.97
CA TYR A 170 -9.90 3.24 12.77
C TYR A 170 -11.43 3.17 12.73
N ARG A 171 -12.05 2.23 13.46
CA ARG A 171 -13.49 1.98 13.39
C ARG A 171 -14.31 3.16 13.88
N ARG A 172 -13.74 3.95 14.79
CA ARG A 172 -14.36 5.16 15.36
C ARG A 172 -14.67 6.24 14.32
N TYR A 173 -14.02 6.21 13.16
CA TYR A 173 -14.26 7.16 12.09
C TYR A 173 -15.43 6.78 11.17
N TYR A 174 -15.88 5.53 11.22
CA TYR A 174 -16.87 5.02 10.29
C TYR A 174 -18.29 5.20 10.81
N THR A 175 -19.11 5.89 10.01
CA THR A 175 -20.56 5.69 10.03
C THR A 175 -20.90 4.40 9.27
N ALA A 176 -22.09 3.83 9.52
CA ALA A 176 -22.58 2.69 8.76
C ALA A 176 -22.64 2.98 7.24
N ARG A 177 -22.86 4.24 6.86
CA ARG A 177 -22.87 4.67 5.46
C ARG A 177 -21.46 4.70 4.86
N ALA A 178 -20.48 5.25 5.59
CA ALA A 178 -19.08 5.24 5.17
C ALA A 178 -18.53 3.81 5.04
N GLN A 179 -18.89 2.93 5.97
CA GLN A 179 -18.48 1.52 5.96
C GLN A 179 -18.96 0.83 4.67
N ARG A 180 -20.27 0.88 4.39
CA ARG A 180 -20.85 0.29 3.17
C ARG A 180 -20.20 0.84 1.90
N HIS A 181 -19.81 2.11 1.90
CA HIS A 181 -19.14 2.71 0.76
C HIS A 181 -17.75 2.09 0.52
N VAL A 182 -16.98 1.85 1.58
CA VAL A 182 -15.68 1.16 1.50
C VAL A 182 -15.87 -0.30 1.11
N GLU A 183 -16.84 -1.01 1.70
CA GLU A 183 -17.15 -2.40 1.34
C GLU A 183 -17.45 -2.58 -0.15
N GLN A 184 -18.22 -1.67 -0.73
CA GLN A 184 -18.52 -1.69 -2.16
C GLN A 184 -17.28 -1.38 -3.00
N ALA A 185 -16.50 -0.36 -2.62
CA ALA A 185 -15.34 0.07 -3.38
C ALA A 185 -14.17 -0.94 -3.33
N TRP A 186 -14.00 -1.65 -2.23
CA TRP A 186 -12.89 -2.57 -1.96
C TRP A 186 -13.28 -4.04 -1.98
N ARG A 187 -14.50 -4.38 -2.40
CA ARG A 187 -15.05 -5.75 -2.36
C ARG A 187 -14.07 -6.82 -2.83
N ALA A 188 -13.44 -6.62 -3.99
CA ALA A 188 -12.53 -7.60 -4.56
C ALA A 188 -11.27 -7.85 -3.69
N GLU A 189 -10.78 -6.84 -2.97
CA GLU A 189 -9.65 -7.00 -2.03
C GLU A 189 -10.10 -7.59 -0.69
N LEU A 190 -11.27 -7.16 -0.21
CA LEU A 190 -11.88 -7.71 1.00
C LEU A 190 -12.10 -9.22 0.85
N ASP A 191 -12.71 -9.63 -0.26
CA ASP A 191 -12.96 -11.05 -0.58
C ASP A 191 -11.65 -11.82 -0.75
N ARG A 192 -10.67 -11.25 -1.48
CA ARG A 192 -9.39 -11.92 -1.75
C ARG A 192 -8.55 -12.19 -0.50
N TYR A 193 -8.56 -11.28 0.47
CA TYR A 193 -7.69 -11.37 1.66
C TYR A 193 -8.44 -11.70 2.95
N GLY A 194 -9.76 -11.90 2.87
CA GLY A 194 -10.62 -12.22 4.00
C GLY A 194 -10.74 -11.07 5.00
N TYR A 195 -10.75 -9.82 4.51
CA TYR A 195 -10.93 -8.66 5.38
C TYR A 195 -12.43 -8.36 5.58
N GLY A 196 -12.77 -8.03 6.82
CA GLY A 196 -14.06 -7.47 7.23
C GLY A 196 -13.85 -6.23 8.09
N PHE A 197 -14.95 -5.55 8.41
CA PHE A 197 -14.92 -4.39 9.31
C PHE A 197 -14.64 -4.80 10.77
#